data_AF-A0AAW0I1G6-F1
#
_entry.id   AF-A0AAW0I1G6-F1
#
_cell.length_a   1.000
_cell.length_b   1.000
_cell.length_c   1.000
_cell.angle_alpha   90.00
_cell.angle_beta   90.00
_cell.angle_gamma   90.00
#
_symmetry.space_group_name_H-M   'P 1'
#
loop_
_entity.id
_entity.type
_entity.pdbx_description
1 polymer ?
#
loop_
_entity_poly.entity_id
_entity_poly.type
_entity_poly.pdbx_seq_one_letter_code
_entity_poly.pdbx_strand_id
1 'polypeptide(L)'
;MVKILTTRQSSYFPALNGIFTTVENALLEARDVELHLRPLRRHIQGLQEAEFPQTQILIAPLFHTISLIWRHSRFYNTPARAIVLLQEFCNLFIDQARAYLSPEDLLKGEIEDALEKVQAAINILRTFRNYFFKSRKELTNYFTGNVEWRPWDFPSHLVFGRFNRFLDQLTRIEDMFITIREFEKLERLEFGGTKGAVLNAQIRAMSQEFLECCKVFQESVYDPSDCDDT
;
A
#
# COMPACT_ATOMS: atom_id res chain seq x y z
N MET A 1 -26.32 -37.82 22.76
CA MET A 1 -26.02 -38.61 21.55
C MET A 1 -24.67 -39.31 21.63
N VAL A 2 -23.56 -38.60 21.89
CA VAL A 2 -22.20 -39.18 22.08
C VAL A 2 -22.21 -40.33 23.10
N LYS A 3 -22.71 -40.11 24.34
CA LYS A 3 -22.84 -41.17 25.36
C LYS A 3 -23.60 -42.42 24.88
N ILE A 4 -24.66 -42.25 24.09
CA ILE A 4 -25.51 -43.35 23.59
C ILE A 4 -24.73 -44.19 22.57
N LEU A 5 -23.97 -43.53 21.68
CA LEU A 5 -23.17 -44.19 20.66
C LEU A 5 -21.95 -44.91 21.23
N THR A 6 -21.35 -44.37 22.31
CA THR A 6 -20.26 -45.03 23.05
C THR A 6 -20.78 -46.28 23.77
N THR A 7 -21.93 -46.21 24.44
CA THR A 7 -22.54 -47.36 25.13
C THR A 7 -22.94 -48.48 24.17
N ARG A 8 -23.28 -48.15 22.91
CA ARG A 8 -23.68 -49.12 21.88
C ARG A 8 -22.52 -49.65 21.02
N GLN A 9 -21.26 -49.26 21.30
CA GLN A 9 -20.08 -49.58 20.47
C GLN A 9 -20.33 -49.35 18.97
N SER A 10 -21.00 -48.25 18.63
CA SER A 10 -21.40 -47.98 17.25
C SER A 10 -20.19 -47.71 16.36
N SER A 11 -20.14 -48.34 15.17
CA SER A 11 -19.11 -48.10 14.15
C SER A 11 -19.08 -46.66 13.63
N TYR A 12 -20.16 -45.89 13.83
CA TYR A 12 -20.23 -44.47 13.47
C TYR A 12 -19.62 -43.53 14.51
N PHE A 13 -19.33 -44.03 15.72
CA PHE A 13 -18.79 -43.22 16.81
C PHE A 13 -17.47 -42.52 16.45
N PRO A 14 -16.46 -43.19 15.84
CA PRO A 14 -15.21 -42.52 15.46
C PRO A 14 -15.41 -41.39 14.45
N ALA A 15 -16.28 -41.59 13.44
CA ALA A 15 -16.58 -40.58 12.43
C ALA A 15 -17.29 -39.36 13.02
N LEU A 16 -18.31 -39.58 13.87
CA LEU A 16 -19.01 -38.49 14.54
C LEU A 16 -18.11 -37.75 15.52
N ASN A 17 -17.27 -38.48 16.26
CA ASN A 17 -16.30 -37.87 17.18
C ASN A 17 -15.28 -37.02 16.42
N GLY A 18 -14.79 -37.49 15.27
CA GLY A 18 -13.93 -36.72 14.38
C GLY A 18 -14.58 -35.40 13.94
N ILE A 19 -15.83 -35.46 13.46
CA ILE A 19 -16.59 -34.26 13.09
C ILE A 19 -16.74 -33.31 14.29
N PHE A 20 -17.09 -33.82 15.46
CA PHE A 20 -17.25 -33.01 16.66
C PHE A 20 -15.95 -32.29 17.04
N THR A 21 -14.83 -33.00 17.05
CA THR A 21 -13.51 -32.41 17.31
C THR A 21 -13.13 -31.38 16.26
N THR A 22 -13.39 -31.63 14.97
CA THR A 22 -13.15 -30.64 13.90
C THR A 22 -13.97 -29.36 14.12
N VAL A 23 -15.25 -29.49 14.46
CA VAL A 23 -16.13 -28.33 14.72
C VAL A 23 -15.68 -27.56 15.97
N GLU A 24 -15.30 -28.27 17.04
CA GLU A 24 -14.79 -27.65 18.26
C GLU A 24 -13.49 -26.87 18.00
N ASN A 25 -12.55 -27.45 17.26
CA ASN A 25 -11.31 -26.79 16.87
C ASN A 25 -11.58 -25.57 15.97
N ALA A 26 -12.46 -25.69 14.96
CA ALA A 26 -12.83 -24.59 14.09
C ALA A 26 -13.50 -23.44 14.87
N LEU A 27 -14.31 -23.76 15.89
CA LEU A 27 -14.93 -22.77 16.76
C LEU A 27 -13.90 -22.03 17.63
N LEU A 28 -12.91 -22.75 18.17
CA LEU A 28 -11.81 -22.15 18.93
C LEU A 28 -10.98 -21.20 18.05
N GLU A 29 -10.66 -21.64 16.84
CA GLU A 29 -9.95 -20.82 15.84
C GLU A 29 -10.74 -19.56 15.49
N ALA A 30 -12.03 -19.70 15.13
CA ALA A 30 -12.86 -18.55 14.76
C ALA A 30 -12.97 -17.51 15.89
N ARG A 31 -13.08 -17.95 17.14
CA ARG A 31 -13.13 -17.07 18.31
C ARG A 31 -11.83 -16.31 18.53
N ASP A 32 -10.68 -16.98 18.41
CA ASP A 32 -9.37 -16.34 18.53
C ASP A 32 -9.15 -15.31 17.42
N VAL A 33 -9.47 -15.67 16.18
CA VAL A 33 -9.32 -14.79 15.01
C VAL A 33 -10.23 -13.57 15.15
N GLU A 34 -11.51 -13.74 15.46
CA GLU A 34 -12.44 -12.61 15.62
C GLU A 34 -12.01 -11.68 16.77
N LEU A 35 -11.57 -12.24 17.90
CA LEU A 35 -11.10 -11.44 19.04
C LEU A 35 -9.93 -10.53 18.65
N HIS A 36 -8.94 -11.07 17.94
CA HIS A 36 -7.72 -10.34 17.58
C HIS A 36 -7.89 -9.44 16.36
N LEU A 37 -8.74 -9.78 15.39
CA LEU A 37 -8.98 -8.92 14.23
C LEU A 37 -9.97 -7.79 14.48
N ARG A 38 -10.84 -7.90 15.49
CA ARG A 38 -11.85 -6.87 15.82
C ARG A 38 -11.29 -5.45 15.96
N PRO A 39 -10.11 -5.20 16.59
CA PRO A 39 -9.52 -3.86 16.66
C PRO A 39 -9.21 -3.23 15.29
N LEU A 40 -8.90 -4.04 14.27
CA LEU A 40 -8.61 -3.54 12.92
C LEU A 40 -9.80 -2.84 12.28
N ARG A 41 -11.04 -3.18 12.66
CA ARG A 41 -12.24 -2.52 12.11
C ARG A 41 -12.20 -1.01 12.29
N ARG A 42 -11.75 -0.53 13.45
CA ARG A 42 -11.62 0.92 13.71
C ARG A 42 -10.51 1.56 12.88
N HIS A 43 -9.40 0.85 12.65
CA HIS A 43 -8.33 1.34 11.80
C HIS A 43 -8.76 1.41 10.33
N ILE A 44 -9.45 0.38 9.84
CA ILE A 44 -9.98 0.34 8.47
C ILE A 44 -10.99 1.47 8.27
N GLN A 45 -11.95 1.64 9.19
CA GLN A 45 -12.90 2.73 9.13
C GLN A 45 -12.21 4.10 9.13
N GLY A 46 -11.26 4.32 10.05
CA GLY A 46 -10.51 5.57 10.12
C GLY A 46 -9.69 5.85 8.86
N LEU A 47 -9.12 4.82 8.23
CA LEU A 47 -8.42 4.97 6.96
C LEU A 47 -9.36 5.31 5.82
N GLN A 48 -10.54 4.67 5.74
CA GLN A 48 -11.53 4.89 4.68
C GLN A 48 -12.20 6.26 4.77
N GLU A 49 -12.41 6.78 5.98
CA GLU A 49 -13.05 8.08 6.21
C GLU A 49 -12.06 9.27 6.13
N ALA A 50 -10.76 9.02 6.35
CA ALA A 50 -9.76 10.06 6.31
C ALA A 50 -9.42 10.51 4.88
N GLU A 51 -9.16 11.81 4.73
CA GLU A 51 -8.51 12.31 3.52
C GLU A 51 -7.14 11.66 3.36
N PHE A 52 -6.74 11.39 2.12
CA PHE A 52 -5.52 10.63 1.85
C PHE A 52 -4.26 11.20 2.53
N PRO A 53 -3.98 12.52 2.53
CA PRO A 53 -2.84 13.09 3.27
C PRO A 53 -2.87 12.80 4.78
N GLN A 54 -4.06 12.72 5.37
CA GLN A 54 -4.25 12.48 6.80
C GLN A 54 -4.08 10.99 7.15
N THR A 55 -4.11 10.08 6.18
CA THR A 55 -3.89 8.64 6.43
C THR A 55 -2.50 8.35 7.00
N GLN A 56 -1.52 9.23 6.76
CA GLN A 56 -0.14 9.05 7.21
C GLN A 56 -0.02 8.86 8.73
N ILE A 57 -0.80 9.62 9.53
CA ILE A 57 -0.77 9.52 10.99
C ILE A 57 -1.42 8.22 11.50
N LEU A 58 -2.25 7.58 10.69
CA LEU A 58 -2.97 6.34 11.02
C LEU A 58 -2.15 5.07 10.73
N ILE A 59 -1.08 5.19 9.94
CA ILE A 59 -0.19 4.08 9.58
C ILE A 59 0.51 3.50 10.82
N ALA A 60 1.07 4.36 11.67
CA ALA A 60 1.79 3.94 12.87
C ALA A 60 0.92 3.10 13.84
N PRO A 61 -0.27 3.56 14.26
CA PRO A 61 -1.12 2.77 15.14
C PRO A 61 -1.69 1.52 14.44
N LEU A 62 -1.93 1.54 13.12
CA LEU A 62 -2.30 0.33 12.37
C LEU A 62 -1.23 -0.77 12.50
N PHE A 63 0.02 -0.45 12.20
CA PHE A 63 1.11 -1.43 12.26
C PHE A 63 1.39 -1.94 13.68
N HIS A 64 1.20 -1.08 14.68
CA HIS A 64 1.25 -1.52 16.07
C HIS A 64 0.20 -2.59 16.37
N THR A 65 -1.05 -2.36 15.95
CA THR A 65 -2.14 -3.33 16.10
C THR A 65 -1.86 -4.63 15.33
N ILE A 66 -1.36 -4.56 14.09
CA ILE A 66 -0.98 -5.76 13.32
C ILE A 66 0.13 -6.55 14.03
N SER A 67 1.12 -5.86 14.62
CA SER A 67 2.21 -6.49 15.36
C SER A 67 1.70 -7.20 16.63
N LEU A 68 0.73 -6.61 17.34
CA LEU A 68 0.08 -7.24 18.48
C LEU A 68 -0.73 -8.48 18.07
N ILE A 69 -1.45 -8.41 16.94
CA ILE A 69 -2.21 -9.56 16.41
C ILE A 69 -1.27 -10.71 16.08
N TRP A 70 -0.16 -10.42 15.37
CA TRP A 70 0.85 -11.42 15.05
C TRP A 70 1.44 -12.09 16.29
N ARG A 71 1.62 -11.32 17.37
CA ARG A 71 2.20 -11.82 18.61
C ARG A 71 1.23 -12.66 19.44
N HIS A 72 -0.01 -12.20 19.58
CA HIS A 72 -0.95 -12.73 20.58
C HIS A 72 -1.95 -13.74 20.02
N SER A 73 -2.27 -13.67 18.72
CA SER A 73 -3.19 -14.63 18.12
C SER A 73 -2.52 -15.98 17.94
N ARG A 74 -3.21 -17.04 18.36
CA ARG A 74 -2.73 -18.42 18.24
C ARG A 74 -2.96 -19.01 16.86
N PHE A 75 -4.00 -18.53 16.16
CA PHE A 75 -4.40 -19.06 14.87
C PHE A 75 -4.16 -18.10 13.70
N TYR A 76 -4.02 -16.79 13.96
CA TYR A 76 -3.80 -15.79 12.92
C TYR A 76 -2.31 -15.52 12.63
N ASN A 77 -1.41 -15.95 13.51
CA ASN A 77 0.06 -15.81 13.36
C ASN A 77 0.66 -16.75 12.29
N THR A 78 0.00 -16.85 11.14
CA THR A 78 0.43 -17.62 9.98
C THR A 78 0.83 -16.67 8.84
N PRO A 79 1.96 -16.92 8.16
CA PRO A 79 2.41 -16.06 7.06
C PRO A 79 1.34 -15.83 5.99
N ALA A 80 0.62 -16.88 5.58
CA ALA A 80 -0.41 -16.77 4.54
C ALA A 80 -1.50 -15.75 4.90
N ARG A 81 -1.99 -15.76 6.15
CA ARG A 81 -3.03 -14.82 6.59
C ARG A 81 -2.52 -13.39 6.71
N ALA A 82 -1.32 -13.22 7.27
CA ALA A 82 -0.71 -11.89 7.38
C ALA A 82 -0.37 -11.27 6.02
N ILE A 83 0.10 -12.09 5.07
CA ILE A 83 0.37 -11.62 3.70
C ILE A 83 -0.90 -11.10 3.06
N VAL A 84 -1.99 -11.87 3.09
CA VAL A 84 -3.29 -11.44 2.52
C VAL A 84 -3.77 -10.17 3.19
N LEU A 85 -3.74 -10.09 4.53
CA LEU A 85 -4.15 -8.89 5.25
C LEU A 85 -3.36 -7.64 4.82
N LEU A 86 -2.03 -7.77 4.70
CA LEU A 86 -1.18 -6.65 4.29
C LEU A 86 -1.37 -6.29 2.82
N GLN A 87 -1.67 -7.27 1.96
CA GLN A 87 -2.04 -7.03 0.56
C GLN A 87 -3.35 -6.24 0.48
N GLU A 88 -4.35 -6.55 1.31
CA GLU A 88 -5.60 -5.77 1.36
C GLU A 88 -5.34 -4.31 1.78
N PHE A 89 -4.44 -4.08 2.75
CA PHE A 89 -4.02 -2.71 3.07
C PHE A 89 -3.25 -2.06 1.91
N CYS A 90 -2.38 -2.79 1.21
CA CYS A 90 -1.71 -2.26 0.01
C CYS A 90 -2.73 -1.83 -1.04
N ASN A 91 -3.74 -2.67 -1.32
CA ASN A 91 -4.81 -2.36 -2.27
C ASN A 91 -5.58 -1.11 -1.83
N LEU A 92 -5.97 -1.02 -0.55
CA LEU A 92 -6.64 0.18 -0.02
C LEU A 92 -5.82 1.45 -0.23
N PHE A 93 -4.51 1.43 0.05
CA PHE A 93 -3.64 2.60 -0.16
C PHE A 93 -3.47 2.94 -1.64
N ILE A 94 -3.41 1.94 -2.53
CA ILE A 94 -3.38 2.16 -3.98
C ILE A 94 -4.68 2.82 -4.44
N ASP A 95 -5.84 2.30 -4.03
CA ASP A 95 -7.14 2.83 -4.42
C ASP A 95 -7.34 4.27 -3.92
N GLN A 96 -6.93 4.56 -2.68
CA GLN A 96 -6.98 5.91 -2.14
C GLN A 96 -6.00 6.87 -2.83
N ALA A 97 -4.79 6.39 -3.17
CA ALA A 97 -3.84 7.19 -3.93
C ALA A 97 -4.36 7.52 -5.33
N ARG A 98 -4.98 6.54 -6.02
CA ARG A 98 -5.63 6.75 -7.33
C ARG A 98 -6.78 7.75 -7.24
N ALA A 99 -7.63 7.64 -6.22
CA ALA A 99 -8.73 8.57 -5.99
C ALA A 99 -8.24 10.00 -5.67
N TYR A 100 -7.11 10.12 -4.96
CA TYR A 100 -6.47 11.40 -4.65
C TYR A 100 -5.77 12.01 -5.87
N LEU A 101 -5.16 11.17 -6.70
CA LEU A 101 -4.44 11.53 -7.93
C LEU A 101 -5.38 11.40 -9.14
N SER A 102 -6.42 12.23 -9.19
CA SER A 102 -7.33 12.26 -10.34
C SER A 102 -6.53 12.52 -11.64
N PRO A 103 -6.70 11.71 -12.71
CA PRO A 103 -6.03 11.93 -13.99
C PRO A 103 -6.33 13.32 -14.58
N GLU A 104 -7.51 13.86 -14.33
CA GLU A 104 -7.88 15.21 -14.77
C GLU A 104 -7.04 16.28 -14.04
N ASP A 105 -6.86 16.13 -12.73
CA ASP A 105 -6.03 17.03 -11.93
C ASP A 105 -4.55 16.93 -12.30
N LEU A 106 -4.07 15.73 -12.63
CA LEU A 106 -2.68 15.51 -13.02
C LEU A 106 -2.34 16.03 -14.42
N LEU A 107 -3.26 15.89 -15.38
CA LEU A 107 -2.99 16.23 -16.78
C LEU A 107 -3.40 17.66 -17.16
N LYS A 108 -4.42 18.22 -16.48
CA LYS A 108 -4.98 19.55 -16.79
C LYS A 108 -4.75 20.57 -15.67
N GLY A 109 -4.27 20.15 -14.51
CA GLY A 109 -3.95 21.04 -13.39
C GLY A 109 -2.64 21.80 -13.58
N GLU A 110 -2.34 22.69 -12.63
CA GLU A 110 -1.04 23.34 -12.55
C GLU A 110 0.04 22.32 -12.18
N ILE A 111 1.20 22.38 -12.85
CA ILE A 111 2.28 21.39 -12.70
C ILE A 111 2.83 21.35 -11.28
N GLU A 112 2.91 22.50 -10.59
CA GLU A 112 3.36 22.55 -9.20
C GLU A 112 2.38 21.87 -8.25
N ASP A 113 1.07 22.15 -8.37
CA ASP A 113 0.03 21.50 -7.58
C ASP A 113 0.01 19.98 -7.82
N ALA A 114 0.13 19.55 -9.08
CA ALA A 114 0.19 18.14 -9.45
C ALA A 114 1.44 17.46 -8.86
N LEU A 115 2.61 18.11 -8.94
CA LEU A 115 3.86 17.62 -8.37
C LEU A 115 3.76 17.47 -6.85
N GLU A 116 3.23 18.48 -6.15
CA GLU A 116 3.03 18.42 -4.69
C GLU A 116 2.13 17.26 -4.27
N LYS A 117 1.01 17.05 -4.99
CA LYS A 117 0.11 15.91 -4.75
C LYS A 117 0.81 14.57 -4.96
N VAL A 118 1.55 14.40 -6.06
CA VAL A 118 2.30 13.16 -6.35
C VAL A 118 3.35 12.90 -5.28
N GLN A 119 4.10 13.93 -4.86
CA GLN A 119 5.11 13.82 -3.80
C GLN A 119 4.50 13.43 -2.46
N ALA A 120 3.37 14.03 -2.09
CA ALA A 120 2.63 13.66 -0.90
C ALA A 120 2.21 12.18 -0.94
N ALA A 121 1.68 11.72 -2.08
CA ALA A 121 1.29 10.32 -2.26
C ALA A 121 2.45 9.35 -2.13
N ILE A 122 3.57 9.62 -2.82
CA ILE A 122 4.79 8.83 -2.74
C ILE A 122 5.30 8.75 -1.31
N ASN A 123 5.28 9.88 -0.57
CA ASN A 123 5.74 9.93 0.81
C ASN A 123 4.88 9.06 1.74
N ILE A 124 3.55 9.09 1.59
CA ILE A 124 2.61 8.28 2.39
C ILE A 124 2.83 6.79 2.10
N LEU A 125 2.92 6.41 0.82
CA LEU A 125 3.16 5.02 0.41
C LEU A 125 4.52 4.50 0.90
N ARG A 126 5.58 5.32 0.79
CA ARG A 126 6.90 5.00 1.36
C ARG A 126 6.83 4.87 2.87
N THR A 127 6.07 5.72 3.55
CA THR A 127 5.86 5.65 5.01
C THR A 127 5.22 4.32 5.38
N PHE A 128 4.14 3.91 4.71
CA PHE A 128 3.49 2.61 4.92
C PHE A 128 4.49 1.44 4.78
N ARG A 129 5.25 1.42 3.68
CA ARG A 129 6.28 0.41 3.44
C ARG A 129 7.38 0.42 4.51
N ASN A 130 7.83 1.59 4.95
CA ASN A 130 8.85 1.72 5.98
C ASN A 130 8.37 1.20 7.34
N TYR A 131 7.11 1.46 7.71
CA TYR A 131 6.53 0.93 8.94
C TYR A 131 6.46 -0.60 8.95
N PHE A 132 6.21 -1.25 7.81
CA PHE A 132 6.33 -2.71 7.73
C PHE A 132 7.73 -3.21 8.13
N PHE A 133 8.79 -2.62 7.57
CA PHE A 133 10.16 -3.03 7.89
C PHE A 133 10.54 -2.68 9.33
N LYS A 134 10.04 -1.56 9.83
CA LYS A 134 10.21 -1.15 11.23
C LYS A 134 9.55 -2.15 12.17
N SER A 135 8.26 -2.46 11.99
CA SER A 135 7.54 -3.45 12.79
C SER A 135 8.19 -4.82 12.73
N ARG A 136 8.67 -5.26 11.55
CA ARG A 136 9.42 -6.51 11.42
C ARG A 136 10.70 -6.53 12.27
N LYS A 137 11.47 -5.43 12.28
CA LYS A 137 12.67 -5.31 13.12
C LYS A 137 12.33 -5.24 14.61
N GLU A 138 11.30 -4.47 14.96
CA GLU A 138 10.84 -4.34 16.35
C GLU A 138 10.35 -5.68 16.89
N LEU A 139 9.69 -6.48 16.06
CA LEU A 139 9.25 -7.82 16.44
C LEU A 139 10.42 -8.74 16.79
N THR A 140 11.55 -8.60 16.08
CA THR A 140 12.79 -9.33 16.36
C THR A 140 13.48 -8.85 17.64
N ASN A 141 13.44 -7.55 17.94
CA ASN A 141 14.24 -6.94 19.01
C ASN A 141 13.53 -6.81 20.36
N TYR A 142 12.23 -6.50 20.39
CA TYR A 142 11.50 -6.13 21.62
C TYR A 142 10.79 -7.29 22.29
N PHE A 143 10.56 -8.40 21.58
CA PHE A 143 9.74 -9.50 22.07
C PHE A 143 10.52 -10.77 22.38
N THR A 144 11.81 -10.64 22.68
CA THR A 144 12.65 -11.67 23.28
C THR A 144 12.17 -11.96 24.72
N GLY A 145 11.19 -12.84 24.85
CA GLY A 145 10.74 -13.43 26.10
C GLY A 145 10.43 -14.93 25.92
N ASN A 146 10.39 -15.68 27.03
CA ASN A 146 10.30 -17.16 27.14
C ASN A 146 9.04 -17.84 26.54
N VAL A 147 8.38 -17.27 25.53
CA VAL A 147 7.22 -17.88 24.85
C VAL A 147 7.66 -18.32 23.46
N GLU A 148 7.29 -19.54 23.05
CA GLU A 148 7.46 -20.01 21.66
C GLU A 148 6.79 -19.03 20.70
N TRP A 149 7.60 -18.18 20.04
CA TRP A 149 7.13 -17.14 19.14
C TRP A 149 7.47 -17.50 17.70
N ARG A 150 6.53 -17.20 16.79
CA ARG A 150 6.71 -17.39 15.34
C ARG A 150 7.35 -16.15 14.72
N PRO A 151 8.51 -16.30 14.06
CA PRO A 151 9.17 -15.17 13.44
C PRO A 151 8.32 -14.60 12.29
N TRP A 152 8.31 -13.28 12.15
CA TRP A 152 7.79 -12.62 10.95
C TRP A 152 8.87 -12.71 9.87
N ASP A 153 9.00 -13.88 9.25
CA ASP A 153 10.10 -14.25 8.36
C ASP A 153 9.73 -14.28 6.87
N PHE A 154 8.45 -14.13 6.53
CA PHE A 154 8.03 -14.21 5.14
C PHE A 154 8.64 -13.14 4.22
N PRO A 155 8.82 -13.44 2.92
CA PRO A 155 9.38 -12.49 1.97
C PRO A 155 8.49 -11.26 1.76
N SER A 156 9.08 -10.07 1.75
CA SER A 156 8.34 -8.81 1.56
C SER A 156 7.74 -8.67 0.16
N HIS A 157 8.33 -9.30 -0.86
CA HIS A 157 7.81 -9.24 -2.24
C HIS A 157 6.42 -9.87 -2.38
N LEU A 158 6.06 -10.83 -1.50
CA LEU A 158 4.72 -11.41 -1.48
C LEU A 158 3.66 -10.39 -1.05
N VAL A 159 4.03 -9.40 -0.24
CA VAL A 159 3.12 -8.32 0.17
C VAL A 159 3.13 -7.17 -0.83
N PHE A 160 4.32 -6.72 -1.20
CA PHE A 160 4.51 -5.45 -1.90
C PHE A 160 4.67 -5.55 -3.42
N GLY A 161 4.41 -6.71 -4.04
CA GLY A 161 4.60 -6.90 -5.50
C GLY A 161 3.90 -5.81 -6.32
N ARG A 162 2.56 -5.76 -6.27
CA ARG A 162 1.75 -4.73 -6.96
C ARG A 162 2.02 -3.33 -6.43
N PHE A 163 2.13 -3.20 -5.10
CA PHE A 163 2.37 -1.92 -4.42
C PHE A 163 3.66 -1.23 -4.87
N ASN A 164 4.76 -1.97 -5.01
CA ASN A 164 6.03 -1.41 -5.45
C ASN A 164 5.96 -0.99 -6.92
N ARG A 165 5.30 -1.76 -7.80
CA ARG A 165 5.12 -1.36 -9.20
C ARG A 165 4.36 -0.04 -9.32
N PHE A 166 3.29 0.12 -8.54
CA PHE A 166 2.52 1.37 -8.47
C PHE A 166 3.37 2.53 -7.92
N LEU A 167 4.14 2.31 -6.85
CA LEU A 167 5.05 3.32 -6.31
C LEU A 167 6.14 3.73 -7.31
N ASP A 168 6.67 2.78 -8.08
CA ASP A 168 7.67 3.03 -9.12
C ASP A 168 7.06 3.85 -10.27
N GLN A 169 5.81 3.57 -10.67
CA GLN A 169 5.08 4.38 -11.65
C GLN A 169 4.90 5.82 -11.17
N LEU A 170 4.42 6.03 -9.93
CA LEU A 170 4.30 7.37 -9.36
C LEU A 170 5.64 8.10 -9.31
N THR A 171 6.73 7.40 -8.98
CA THR A 171 8.08 8.00 -8.99
C THR A 171 8.50 8.46 -10.40
N ARG A 172 8.16 7.70 -11.45
CA ARG A 172 8.42 8.14 -12.84
C ARG A 172 7.60 9.38 -13.22
N ILE A 173 6.35 9.46 -12.76
CA ILE A 173 5.49 10.63 -12.95
C ILE A 173 6.07 11.85 -12.21
N GLU A 174 6.56 11.67 -10.98
CA GLU A 174 7.27 12.72 -10.23
C GLU A 174 8.49 13.24 -11.02
N ASP A 175 9.36 12.34 -11.51
CA ASP A 175 10.55 12.70 -12.29
C ASP A 175 10.19 13.50 -13.55
N MET A 176 9.10 13.12 -14.22
CA MET A 176 8.56 13.84 -15.38
C MET A 176 8.09 15.25 -15.00
N PHE A 177 7.30 15.41 -13.93
CA PHE A 177 6.84 16.72 -13.49
C PHE A 177 8.00 17.63 -13.03
N ILE A 178 9.00 17.07 -12.35
CA ILE A 178 10.22 17.82 -12.02
C ILE A 178 10.90 18.33 -13.29
N THR A 179 11.00 17.47 -14.31
CA THR A 179 11.59 17.85 -15.60
C THR A 179 10.78 18.98 -16.24
N ILE A 180 9.45 18.86 -16.30
CA ILE A 180 8.56 19.91 -16.84
C ILE A 180 8.80 21.24 -16.13
N ARG A 181 8.83 21.24 -14.80
CA ARG A 181 9.09 22.45 -14.00
C ARG A 181 10.45 23.09 -14.30
N GLU A 182 11.51 22.29 -14.48
CA GLU A 182 12.82 22.84 -14.85
C GLU A 182 12.82 23.48 -16.25
N PHE A 183 12.03 22.95 -17.19
CA PHE A 183 11.82 23.56 -18.51
C PHE A 183 11.04 24.87 -18.44
N GLU A 184 10.00 24.96 -17.59
CA GLU A 184 9.27 26.22 -17.35
C GLU A 184 10.17 27.32 -16.78
N LYS A 185 11.10 26.97 -15.87
CA LYS A 185 12.10 27.91 -15.36
C LYS A 185 13.04 28.39 -16.47
N LEU A 186 13.41 27.50 -17.40
CA LEU A 186 14.28 27.83 -18.51
C LEU A 186 13.61 28.81 -19.49
N GLU A 187 12.30 28.68 -19.72
CA GLU A 187 11.55 29.59 -20.59
C GLU A 187 11.45 31.01 -20.01
N ARG A 188 11.46 31.14 -18.68
CA ARG A 188 11.49 32.44 -18.00
C ARG A 188 12.85 33.15 -18.05
N LEU A 189 13.91 32.46 -18.48
CA LEU A 189 15.25 33.06 -18.59
C LEU A 189 15.40 33.81 -19.91
N GLU A 190 15.60 35.12 -19.83
CA GLU A 190 15.95 35.95 -20.97
C GLU A 190 17.45 36.23 -21.00
N PHE A 191 18.12 35.80 -22.07
CA PHE A 191 19.52 36.12 -22.30
C PHE A 191 19.63 37.47 -23.01
N GLY A 192 20.31 38.42 -22.37
CA GLY A 192 20.69 39.71 -22.97
C GLY A 192 21.98 39.65 -23.79
N GLY A 193 22.30 40.75 -24.46
CA GLY A 193 23.57 40.91 -25.21
C GLY A 193 23.53 40.40 -26.65
N THR A 194 24.67 40.46 -27.34
CA THR A 194 24.79 40.24 -28.80
C THR A 194 24.44 38.82 -29.25
N LYS A 195 24.57 37.83 -28.37
CA LYS A 195 24.17 36.43 -28.61
C LYS A 195 22.83 36.06 -27.95
N GLY A 196 22.23 36.97 -27.20
CA GLY A 196 20.99 36.73 -26.45
C GLY A 196 19.83 36.31 -27.36
N ALA A 197 19.69 36.96 -28.52
CA ALA A 197 18.65 36.63 -29.50
C ALA A 197 18.76 35.18 -30.03
N VAL A 198 19.98 34.68 -30.26
CA VAL A 198 20.21 33.31 -30.75
C VAL A 198 19.91 32.29 -29.65
N LEU A 199 20.36 32.55 -28.42
CA LEU A 199 20.12 31.66 -27.28
C LEU A 199 18.64 31.60 -26.90
N ASN A 200 17.94 32.74 -26.89
CA ASN A 200 16.49 32.79 -26.65
C ASN A 200 15.71 32.05 -27.74
N ALA A 201 16.14 32.13 -29.01
CA ALA A 201 15.52 31.37 -30.10
C ALA A 201 15.70 29.85 -29.93
N GLN A 202 16.89 29.41 -29.49
CA GLN A 202 17.16 27.99 -29.20
C GLN A 202 16.31 27.47 -28.03
N ILE A 203 16.17 28.27 -26.95
CA ILE A 203 15.35 27.90 -25.79
C ILE A 203 13.87 27.79 -26.17
N ARG A 204 13.35 28.72 -26.98
CA ARG A 204 11.97 28.65 -27.46
C ARG A 204 11.72 27.41 -28.33
N ALA A 205 12.65 27.07 -29.23
CA ALA A 205 12.54 25.85 -30.03
C ALA A 205 12.52 24.60 -29.14
N MET A 206 13.40 24.52 -28.15
CA MET A 206 13.46 23.42 -27.20
C MET A 206 12.21 23.31 -26.32
N SER A 207 11.66 24.44 -25.86
CA SER A 207 10.38 24.46 -25.11
C SER A 207 9.21 24.00 -25.98
N GLN A 208 9.16 24.43 -27.25
CA GLN A 208 8.10 24.02 -28.16
C GLN A 208 8.12 22.51 -28.46
N GLU A 209 9.30 21.92 -28.72
CA GLU A 209 9.46 20.48 -28.90
C GLU A 209 9.04 19.70 -27.64
N PHE A 210 9.36 20.24 -26.46
CA PHE A 210 8.98 19.65 -25.18
C PHE A 210 7.47 19.70 -24.94
N LEU A 211 6.82 20.83 -25.22
CA LEU A 211 5.37 20.99 -25.12
C LEU A 211 4.61 20.07 -26.09
N GLU A 212 5.15 19.81 -27.28
CA GLU A 212 4.61 18.80 -28.20
C GLU A 212 4.69 17.39 -27.62
N CYS A 213 5.80 17.03 -26.98
CA CYS A 213 5.91 15.76 -26.26
C CYS A 213 4.90 15.66 -25.10
N CYS A 214 4.73 16.75 -24.32
CA CYS A 214 3.76 16.81 -23.22
C CYS A 214 2.30 16.69 -23.71
N LYS A 215 1.96 17.26 -24.87
CA LYS A 215 0.62 17.11 -25.47
C LYS A 215 0.30 15.66 -25.81
N VAL A 216 1.25 14.93 -26.39
CA VAL A 216 1.07 13.49 -26.67
C VAL A 216 0.79 12.70 -25.39
N PHE A 217 1.40 13.08 -24.27
CA PHE A 217 1.15 12.47 -22.97
C PHE A 217 -0.25 12.84 -22.43
N GLN A 218 -0.65 14.11 -22.52
CA GLN A 218 -1.97 14.60 -22.08
C GLN A 218 -3.13 14.04 -22.92
N GLU A 219 -2.90 13.78 -24.21
CA GLU A 219 -3.89 13.19 -25.13
C GLU A 219 -3.95 11.66 -25.04
N SER A 220 -3.04 11.03 -24.30
CA SER A 220 -3.05 9.59 -24.13
C SER A 220 -4.26 9.16 -23.29
N VAL A 221 -4.99 8.15 -23.78
CA VAL A 221 -6.16 7.54 -23.09
C VAL A 221 -5.70 6.61 -21.94
N TYR A 222 -4.39 6.49 -21.74
CA TYR A 222 -3.78 5.62 -20.75
C TYR A 222 -3.87 6.27 -19.37
N ASP A 223 -4.46 5.58 -18.39
CA ASP A 223 -4.42 6.01 -17.00
C ASP A 223 -2.97 5.84 -16.48
N PRO A 224 -2.24 6.93 -16.20
CA PRO A 224 -0.85 6.84 -15.74
C PRO A 224 -0.70 6.11 -14.40
N SER A 225 -1.81 5.96 -13.67
CA SER A 225 -1.91 5.28 -12.38
C SER A 225 -2.31 3.81 -12.49
N ASP A 226 -2.59 3.31 -13.70
CA ASP A 226 -2.98 1.92 -13.88
C ASP A 226 -1.78 0.96 -13.94
N CYS A 227 -1.89 -0.13 -13.19
CA CYS A 227 -0.83 -1.09 -12.91
C CYS A 227 -1.27 -2.52 -13.29
N ASP A 228 -2.47 -2.66 -13.88
CA ASP A 228 -3.02 -3.94 -14.32
C ASP A 228 -2.71 -4.24 -15.81
N ASP A 229 -2.28 -3.23 -16.58
CA ASP A 229 -1.75 -3.40 -17.94
C ASP A 229 -0.24 -3.76 -17.92
N THR A 230 0.11 -4.97 -17.43
CA THR A 230 1.26 -5.81 -17.86
C THR A 230 1.38 -7.12 -17.08
#